data_AF-A0A7C4SDK0-F1
#
_entry.id   AF-A0A7C4SDK0-F1
#
_cell.length_a   1.000
_cell.length_b   1.000
_cell.length_c   1.000
_cell.angle_alpha   90.00
_cell.angle_beta   90.00
_cell.angle_gamma   90.00
#
_symmetry.space_group_name_H-M   'P 1'
#
loop_
_entity.id
_entity.type
_entity.pdbx_description
1 polymer ?
#
loop_
_entity_poly.entity_id
_entity_poly.type
_entity_poly.pdbx_seq_one_letter_code
_entity_poly.pdbx_strand_id
1 'polypeptide(L)'
;MSVSIDIFHLLSETAEREKRQRREKMLTPIGVKEFFIDGSISINMRTCRGVDCKLCIKVCPTNALFWRAGEVGIIEDLCIYCGACVLSCIVDDCIRVVRKRANGEVESFSTPRDFIMLQNCINAKKRFKRVEDLFPKPKDYLSRYKPAMVP
;
A
#
# COMPACT_ATOMS: atom_id res chain seq x y z
N MET A 1 -36.56 -19.84 18.63
CA MET A 1 -35.39 -18.94 18.54
C MET A 1 -34.87 -19.01 17.11
N SER A 2 -35.43 -18.19 16.22
CA SER A 2 -35.04 -18.19 14.80
C SER A 2 -33.67 -17.56 14.67
N VAL A 3 -32.68 -18.37 14.30
CA VAL A 3 -31.38 -17.86 13.84
C VAL A 3 -31.65 -17.12 12.54
N SER A 4 -31.77 -15.80 12.63
CA SER A 4 -31.90 -14.95 11.45
C SER A 4 -30.56 -14.98 10.71
N ILE A 5 -30.45 -15.86 9.73
CA ILE A 5 -29.31 -15.90 8.80
C ILE A 5 -29.38 -14.61 7.99
N ASP A 6 -28.43 -13.71 8.21
CA ASP A 6 -28.29 -12.49 7.43
C ASP A 6 -27.68 -12.84 6.06
N ILE A 7 -28.55 -12.94 5.06
CA ILE A 7 -28.18 -13.24 3.67
C ILE A 7 -27.19 -12.21 3.14
N PHE A 8 -27.28 -10.94 3.54
CA PHE A 8 -26.37 -9.89 3.08
C PHE A 8 -24.95 -10.14 3.59
N HIS A 9 -24.81 -10.52 4.85
CA HIS A 9 -23.52 -10.91 5.43
C HIS A 9 -22.93 -12.12 4.70
N LEU A 10 -23.74 -13.15 4.43
CA LEU A 10 -23.29 -14.36 3.73
C LEU A 10 -22.84 -14.07 2.28
N LEU A 11 -23.57 -13.23 1.56
CA LEU A 11 -23.21 -12.78 0.21
C LEU A 11 -21.92 -11.94 0.21
N SER A 12 -21.74 -11.09 1.22
CA SER A 12 -20.53 -10.29 1.37
C SER A 12 -19.31 -11.16 1.66
N GLU A 13 -19.41 -12.09 2.61
CA GLU A 13 -18.33 -13.03 2.92
C GLU A 13 -17.94 -13.91 1.73
N THR A 14 -18.92 -14.40 0.97
CA THR A 14 -18.65 -15.23 -0.21
C THR A 14 -17.94 -14.43 -1.30
N ALA A 15 -18.38 -13.20 -1.58
CA ALA A 15 -17.73 -12.31 -2.52
C ALA A 15 -16.28 -11.98 -2.13
N GLU A 16 -16.00 -11.73 -0.85
CA GLU A 16 -14.64 -11.49 -0.34
C GLU A 16 -13.74 -12.73 -0.49
N ARG A 17 -14.26 -13.93 -0.18
CA ARG A 17 -13.54 -15.19 -0.36
C ARG A 17 -13.19 -15.44 -1.82
N GLU A 18 -14.14 -15.22 -2.73
CA GLU A 18 -13.92 -15.37 -4.17
C GLU A 18 -12.89 -14.36 -4.70
N LYS A 19 -12.97 -13.09 -4.26
CA LYS A 19 -11.95 -12.07 -4.56
C LYS A 19 -10.56 -12.55 -4.13
N ARG A 20 -10.42 -13.04 -2.90
CA ARG A 20 -9.14 -13.55 -2.38
C ARG A 20 -8.60 -14.73 -3.18
N GLN A 21 -9.45 -15.69 -3.53
CA GLN A 21 -9.04 -16.85 -4.34
C GLN A 21 -8.61 -16.44 -5.75
N ARG A 22 -9.30 -15.48 -6.38
CA ARG A 22 -8.91 -14.96 -7.70
C ARG A 22 -7.54 -14.28 -7.65
N ARG A 23 -7.32 -13.42 -6.65
CA ARG A 23 -6.05 -12.72 -6.42
C ARG A 23 -4.90 -13.70 -6.24
N GLU A 24 -5.07 -14.71 -5.37
CA GLU A 24 -4.05 -15.72 -5.13
C GLU A 24 -3.66 -16.43 -6.42
N LYS A 25 -4.64 -16.92 -7.19
CA LYS A 25 -4.39 -17.58 -8.49
C LYS A 25 -3.65 -16.68 -9.48
N MET A 26 -3.94 -15.38 -9.51
CA MET A 26 -3.29 -14.43 -10.43
C MET A 26 -1.88 -14.02 -9.97
N LEU A 27 -1.64 -13.90 -8.66
CA LEU A 27 -0.37 -13.40 -8.12
C LEU A 27 0.69 -14.49 -7.92
N THR A 28 0.29 -15.74 -7.64
CA THR A 28 1.24 -16.86 -7.45
C THR A 28 2.23 -17.02 -8.62
N PRO A 29 1.82 -16.97 -9.90
CA PRO A 29 2.75 -17.08 -11.03
C PRO A 29 3.75 -15.92 -11.15
N ILE A 30 3.38 -14.73 -10.66
CA ILE A 30 4.21 -13.52 -10.72
C ILE A 30 5.30 -13.56 -9.63
N GLY A 31 5.12 -14.35 -8.57
CA GLY A 31 6.10 -14.50 -7.49
C GLY A 31 6.25 -13.25 -6.62
N VAL A 32 5.28 -12.34 -6.66
CA VAL A 32 5.30 -11.08 -5.92
C VAL A 32 4.65 -11.28 -4.55
N LYS A 33 5.34 -10.87 -3.49
CA LYS A 33 4.81 -10.93 -2.13
C LYS A 33 3.82 -9.79 -1.88
N GLU A 34 2.57 -10.15 -1.62
CA GLU A 34 1.54 -9.21 -1.18
C GLU A 34 1.68 -8.94 0.32
N PHE A 35 1.67 -7.65 0.71
CA PHE A 35 1.84 -7.21 2.10
C PHE A 35 0.57 -6.62 2.72
N PHE A 36 -0.48 -6.44 1.92
CA PHE A 36 -1.71 -5.74 2.30
C PHE A 36 -2.88 -6.70 2.21
N ILE A 37 -3.83 -6.59 3.15
CA ILE A 37 -4.99 -7.49 3.20
C ILE A 37 -6.10 -7.03 2.25
N ASP A 38 -6.18 -5.73 2.00
CA ASP A 38 -7.12 -5.13 1.05
C ASP A 38 -6.63 -3.73 0.66
N GLY A 39 -7.25 -3.14 -0.34
CA GLY A 39 -6.95 -1.80 -0.80
C GLY A 39 -7.79 -1.39 -1.99
N SER A 40 -7.57 -0.16 -2.43
CA SER A 40 -8.16 0.40 -3.63
C SER A 40 -7.19 1.34 -4.32
N ILE A 41 -7.39 1.53 -5.61
CA ILE A 41 -6.65 2.47 -6.43
C ILE A 41 -7.65 3.25 -7.29
N SER A 42 -7.46 4.55 -7.38
CA SER A 42 -8.31 5.44 -8.18
C SER A 42 -7.45 6.37 -9.02
N ILE A 43 -7.87 6.61 -10.26
CA ILE A 43 -7.21 7.52 -11.18
C ILE A 43 -8.19 8.65 -11.56
N ASN A 44 -7.76 9.89 -11.40
CA ASN A 44 -8.51 11.06 -11.83
C ASN A 44 -8.31 11.27 -13.34
N MET A 45 -9.28 10.82 -14.14
CA MET A 45 -9.21 10.92 -15.60
C MET A 45 -9.27 12.37 -16.12
N ARG A 46 -9.67 13.35 -15.31
CA ARG A 46 -9.65 14.77 -15.72
C ARG A 46 -8.25 15.35 -15.73
N THR A 47 -7.36 14.86 -14.88
CA THR A 47 -5.98 15.34 -14.75
C THR A 47 -4.96 14.38 -15.37
N CYS A 48 -5.35 13.14 -15.63
CA CYS A 48 -4.49 12.14 -16.24
C CYS A 48 -4.03 12.55 -17.65
N ARG A 49 -2.72 12.61 -17.87
CA ARG A 49 -2.08 12.80 -19.18
C ARG A 49 -1.67 11.47 -19.83
N GLY A 50 -2.45 10.42 -19.58
CA GLY A 50 -2.09 9.03 -19.88
C GLY A 50 -1.76 8.75 -21.35
N VAL A 51 -2.34 9.53 -22.28
CA VAL A 51 -2.10 9.41 -23.73
C VAL A 51 -0.62 9.62 -24.06
N ASP A 52 0.04 10.54 -23.33
CA ASP A 52 1.38 11.02 -23.66
C ASP A 52 2.47 10.35 -22.80
N CYS A 53 2.17 9.93 -21.56
CA CYS A 53 3.21 9.48 -20.61
C CYS A 53 3.31 7.95 -20.45
N LYS A 54 2.18 7.27 -20.20
CA LYS A 54 2.08 5.83 -19.86
C LYS A 54 3.05 5.35 -18.76
N LEU A 55 3.54 6.25 -17.90
CA LEU A 55 4.59 5.94 -16.91
C LEU A 55 4.12 4.95 -15.86
N CYS A 56 2.91 5.15 -15.31
CA CYS A 56 2.33 4.27 -14.27
C CYS A 56 2.16 2.81 -14.75
N ILE A 57 1.89 2.62 -16.05
CA ILE A 57 1.80 1.30 -16.69
C ILE A 57 3.18 0.65 -16.73
N LYS A 58 4.21 1.37 -17.20
CA LYS A 58 5.58 0.85 -17.35
C LYS A 58 6.22 0.44 -16.03
N VAL A 59 5.94 1.15 -14.94
CA VAL A 59 6.52 0.87 -13.61
C VAL A 59 5.73 -0.18 -12.81
N CYS A 60 4.56 -0.61 -13.29
CA CYS A 60 3.70 -1.52 -12.54
C CYS A 60 4.32 -2.93 -12.49
N PRO A 61 4.72 -3.45 -11.32
CA PRO A 61 5.42 -4.73 -11.24
C PRO A 61 4.53 -5.94 -11.58
N THR A 62 3.21 -5.77 -11.52
CA THR A 62 2.22 -6.84 -11.73
C THR A 62 1.40 -6.66 -13.00
N ASN A 63 1.71 -5.65 -13.83
CA ASN A 63 0.92 -5.28 -15.00
C ASN A 63 -0.57 -5.04 -14.71
N ALA A 64 -0.90 -4.57 -13.50
CA ALA A 64 -2.28 -4.26 -13.10
C ALA A 64 -2.86 -3.04 -13.83
N LEU A 65 -2.01 -2.18 -14.39
CA LEU A 65 -2.41 -0.98 -15.13
C LEU A 65 -2.21 -1.21 -16.63
N PHE A 66 -3.19 -0.84 -17.44
CA PHE A 66 -3.15 -1.03 -18.89
C PHE A 66 -3.86 0.09 -19.63
N TRP A 67 -3.64 0.19 -20.95
CA TRP A 67 -4.29 1.20 -21.78
C TRP A 67 -5.58 0.65 -22.38
N ARG A 68 -6.71 1.37 -22.23
CA ARG A 68 -8.00 1.00 -22.82
C ARG A 68 -8.78 2.24 -23.23
N ALA A 69 -9.21 2.31 -24.49
CA ALA A 69 -10.18 3.31 -24.97
C ALA A 69 -9.89 4.78 -24.58
N GLY A 70 -8.62 5.18 -24.55
CA GLY A 70 -8.21 6.56 -24.22
C GLY A 70 -7.95 6.83 -22.74
N GLU A 71 -8.12 5.83 -21.88
CA GLU A 71 -7.88 5.94 -20.43
C GLU A 71 -7.01 4.79 -19.89
N VAL A 72 -6.57 4.95 -18.64
CA VAL A 72 -5.80 3.91 -17.94
C VAL A 72 -6.77 2.98 -17.21
N GLY A 73 -6.85 1.73 -17.67
CA GLY A 73 -7.60 0.67 -17.01
C GLY A 73 -6.83 0.07 -15.84
N ILE A 74 -7.58 -0.48 -14.88
CA ILE A 74 -7.05 -1.12 -13.67
C ILE A 74 -7.63 -2.53 -13.55
N ILE A 75 -6.77 -3.52 -13.38
CA ILE A 75 -7.14 -4.87 -12.95
C ILE A 75 -6.88 -4.95 -11.45
N GLU A 76 -7.92 -4.76 -10.65
CA GLU A 76 -7.79 -4.71 -9.18
C GLU A 76 -7.15 -5.97 -8.63
N ASP A 77 -7.50 -7.14 -9.18
CA ASP A 77 -6.98 -8.45 -8.74
C ASP A 77 -5.46 -8.60 -8.89
N LEU A 78 -4.83 -7.83 -9.78
CA LEU A 78 -3.37 -7.78 -9.96
C LEU A 78 -2.71 -6.65 -9.16
N CYS A 79 -3.47 -5.67 -8.68
CA CYS A 79 -2.91 -4.52 -7.98
C CYS A 79 -2.53 -4.89 -6.55
N ILE A 80 -1.24 -4.87 -6.23
CA ILE A 80 -0.70 -5.14 -4.88
C ILE A 80 -0.56 -3.88 -4.01
N TYR A 81 -1.14 -2.76 -4.43
CA TYR A 81 -1.14 -1.48 -3.68
C TYR A 81 0.25 -0.99 -3.25
N CYS A 82 1.28 -1.26 -4.06
CA CYS A 82 2.67 -0.92 -3.74
C CYS A 82 2.95 0.59 -3.73
N GLY A 83 2.25 1.35 -4.59
CA GLY A 83 2.41 2.80 -4.73
C GLY A 83 3.36 3.25 -5.85
N ALA A 84 3.94 2.33 -6.62
CA ALA A 84 4.83 2.68 -7.74
C ALA A 84 4.17 3.62 -8.76
N CYS A 85 2.88 3.43 -9.03
CA CYS A 85 2.09 4.29 -9.92
C CYS A 85 2.03 5.74 -9.41
N VAL A 86 1.81 5.95 -8.12
CA VAL A 86 1.79 7.29 -7.50
C VAL A 86 3.15 7.95 -7.60
N LEU A 87 4.23 7.22 -7.29
CA LEU A 87 5.60 7.76 -7.34
C LEU A 87 6.05 8.12 -8.77
N SER A 88 5.55 7.41 -9.78
CA SER A 88 5.87 7.67 -11.18
C SER A 88 4.99 8.71 -11.86
N CYS A 89 3.86 9.08 -11.24
CA CYS A 89 2.93 10.01 -11.86
C CYS A 89 3.52 11.42 -11.79
N ILE A 90 3.60 12.09 -12.95
CA ILE A 90 4.09 13.48 -13.05
C ILE A 90 3.03 14.52 -12.68
N VAL A 91 1.80 14.08 -12.40
CA VAL A 91 0.68 14.93 -11.99
C VAL A 91 0.29 14.54 -10.58
N ASP A 92 0.54 15.44 -9.64
CA ASP A 92 0.11 15.25 -8.25
C ASP A 92 -1.41 15.04 -8.17
N ASP A 93 -1.84 14.20 -7.23
CA ASP A 93 -3.24 13.84 -7.00
C ASP A 93 -3.98 13.16 -8.18
N CYS A 94 -3.26 12.79 -9.25
CA CYS A 94 -3.85 12.04 -10.35
C CYS A 94 -4.16 10.59 -9.96
N ILE A 95 -3.28 9.95 -9.18
CA ILE A 95 -3.48 8.56 -8.72
C ILE A 95 -3.50 8.55 -7.21
N ARG A 96 -4.50 7.89 -6.61
CA ARG A 96 -4.58 7.66 -5.17
C ARG A 96 -4.59 6.16 -4.90
N VAL A 97 -3.80 5.74 -3.92
CA VAL A 97 -3.79 4.36 -3.42
C VAL A 97 -4.20 4.39 -1.96
N VAL A 98 -5.17 3.55 -1.62
CA VAL A 98 -5.56 3.25 -0.24
C VAL A 98 -5.25 1.78 0.02
N ARG A 99 -4.63 1.46 1.14
CA ARG A 99 -4.27 0.07 1.47
C ARG A 99 -4.39 -0.20 2.95
N LYS A 100 -4.77 -1.42 3.30
CA LYS A 100 -4.95 -1.89 4.67
C LYS A 100 -3.90 -2.93 5.01
N ARG A 101 -3.20 -2.72 6.13
CA ARG A 101 -2.22 -3.67 6.67
C ARG A 101 -2.90 -4.76 7.51
N ALA A 102 -2.18 -5.86 7.75
CA ALA A 102 -2.65 -6.95 8.61
C ALA A 102 -2.93 -6.51 10.08
N ASN A 103 -2.28 -5.44 10.56
CA ASN A 103 -2.55 -4.84 11.86
C ASN A 103 -3.79 -3.92 11.88
N GLY A 104 -4.51 -3.79 10.76
CA GLY A 104 -5.69 -2.94 10.63
C GLY A 104 -5.39 -1.47 10.28
N GLU A 105 -4.13 -1.03 10.30
CA GLU A 105 -3.77 0.34 9.89
C GLU A 105 -4.10 0.55 8.40
N VAL A 106 -4.75 1.68 8.10
CA VAL A 106 -5.10 2.11 6.75
C VAL A 106 -4.16 3.25 6.33
N GLU A 107 -3.59 3.13 5.15
CA GLU A 107 -2.69 4.11 4.55
C GLU A 107 -3.32 4.66 3.28
N SER A 108 -3.20 5.97 3.06
CA SER A 108 -3.66 6.65 1.85
C SER A 108 -2.62 7.67 1.41
N PHE A 109 -2.30 7.70 0.11
CA PHE A 109 -1.35 8.63 -0.46
C PHE A 109 -1.65 8.86 -1.95
N SER A 110 -1.36 10.07 -2.41
CA SER A 110 -1.58 10.46 -3.81
C SER A 110 -0.45 11.30 -4.40
N THR A 111 0.53 11.67 -3.58
CA THR A 111 1.75 12.36 -4.03
C THR A 111 3.00 11.59 -3.58
N PRO A 112 4.16 11.80 -4.24
CA PRO A 112 5.43 11.28 -3.74
C PRO A 112 5.76 11.76 -2.32
N ARG A 113 5.38 12.98 -1.97
CA ARG A 113 5.59 13.55 -0.63
C ARG A 113 4.84 12.76 0.44
N ASP A 114 3.56 12.44 0.20
CA ASP A 114 2.75 11.65 1.15
C ASP A 114 3.37 10.28 1.39
N PHE A 115 3.82 9.61 0.31
CA PHE A 115 4.42 8.29 0.38
C PHE A 115 5.74 8.30 1.16
N ILE A 116 6.61 9.28 0.89
CA ILE A 116 7.89 9.43 1.60
C ILE A 116 7.64 9.73 3.09
N MET A 117 6.70 10.61 3.40
CA MET A 117 6.36 10.95 4.78
C MET A 117 5.84 9.72 5.54
N LEU A 118 4.93 8.95 4.94
CA LEU A 118 4.45 7.69 5.48
C LEU A 118 5.60 6.71 5.75
N GLN A 119 6.49 6.50 4.77
CA GLN A 119 7.60 5.58 4.91
C GLN A 119 8.59 6.03 6.00
N ASN A 120 8.81 7.34 6.15
CA ASN A 120 9.62 7.90 7.22
C ASN A 120 9.01 7.65 8.60
N CYS A 121 7.70 7.83 8.75
CA CYS A 121 6.99 7.52 10.00
C CYS A 121 7.10 6.03 10.37
N ILE A 122 6.91 5.13 9.40
CA ILE A 122 7.07 3.68 9.61
C ILE A 122 8.51 3.34 10.02
N ASN A 123 9.48 3.93 9.33
CA ASN A 123 10.89 3.70 9.62
C ASN A 123 11.28 4.26 10.99
N ALA A 124 10.73 5.39 11.41
CA ALA A 124 10.93 5.93 12.76
C ALA A 124 10.41 4.96 13.83
N LYS A 125 9.18 4.44 13.70
CA LYS A 125 8.63 3.42 14.62
C LYS A 125 9.56 2.19 14.73
N LYS A 126 10.07 1.71 13.60
CA LYS A 126 11.02 0.57 13.56
C LYS A 126 12.35 0.89 14.26
N ARG A 127 12.87 2.12 14.11
CA ARG A 127 14.09 2.57 14.80
C ARG A 127 13.88 2.60 16.31
N PHE A 128 12.78 3.18 16.77
CA PHE A 128 12.44 3.21 18.20
C PHE A 128 12.34 1.80 18.78
N LYS A 129 11.56 0.92 18.13
CA LYS A 129 11.46 -0.48 18.55
C LYS A 129 12.83 -1.17 18.65
N ARG A 130 13.69 -0.98 17.64
CA ARG A 130 15.05 -1.54 17.68
C ARG A 130 15.88 -0.98 18.84
N VAL A 131 15.75 0.30 19.14
CA VAL A 131 16.44 0.91 20.29
C VAL A 131 15.92 0.31 21.60
N GLU A 132 14.61 0.15 21.75
CA GLU A 132 13.98 -0.49 22.92
C GLU A 132 14.42 -1.95 23.08
N ASP A 133 14.50 -2.70 21.96
CA ASP A 133 14.95 -4.11 21.94
C ASP A 133 16.43 -4.23 22.39
N LEU A 134 17.29 -3.29 22.00
CA LEU A 134 18.72 -3.29 22.38
C LEU A 134 18.97 -2.70 23.78
N PHE A 135 18.18 -1.70 24.17
CA PHE A 135 18.32 -0.95 25.42
C PHE A 135 16.98 -0.88 26.14
N PRO A 136 16.58 -1.95 26.87
CA PRO A 136 15.29 -2.00 27.55
C PRO A 136 15.10 -0.88 28.59
N LYS A 137 16.21 -0.35 29.14
CA LYS A 137 16.21 0.79 30.05
C LYS A 137 16.87 2.00 29.38
N PRO A 138 16.26 3.19 29.44
CA PRO A 138 16.86 4.41 28.87
C PRO A 138 18.26 4.73 29.39
N LYS A 139 18.57 4.33 30.64
CA LYS A 139 19.90 4.49 31.24
C LYS A 139 21.00 3.75 30.48
N ASP A 140 20.68 2.59 29.89
CA ASP A 140 21.64 1.76 29.17
C ASP A 140 22.01 2.36 27.81
N TYR A 141 21.04 3.01 27.16
CA TYR A 141 21.29 3.81 25.96
C TYR A 141 22.18 5.01 26.29
N LEU A 142 21.82 5.77 27.34
CA LEU A 142 22.58 6.95 27.75
C LEU A 142 23.99 6.61 28.21
N SER A 143 24.20 5.49 28.91
CA SER A 143 25.55 5.09 29.34
C SER A 143 26.45 4.77 28.15
N ARG A 144 25.91 4.16 27.08
CA ARG A 144 26.66 3.82 25.86
C ARG A 144 26.91 5.00 24.93
N TYR A 145 25.92 5.87 24.75
CA TYR A 145 25.95 6.95 23.76
C TYR A 145 26.02 8.35 24.38
N LYS A 146 26.36 8.46 25.67
CA LYS A 146 26.60 9.76 26.31
C LYS A 146 27.61 10.53 25.46
N PRO A 147 27.28 11.74 24.98
CA PRO A 147 28.29 12.58 24.34
C PRO A 147 29.43 12.78 25.33
N ALA A 148 30.67 12.55 24.89
CA ALA A 148 31.81 13.03 25.64
C ALA A 148 31.62 14.53 25.82
N MET A 149 31.68 15.01 27.07
CA MET A 149 31.72 16.46 27.30
C MET A 149 32.98 16.97 26.60
N VAL A 150 32.78 17.68 25.49
CA VAL A 150 33.86 18.42 24.85
C VAL A 150 34.15 19.59 25.81
N PRO A 151 35.39 19.73 26.30
CA PRO A 151 35.79 20.81 27.20
C PRO A 151 35.49 22.21 26.65
#